data_AF-A0A395NNC4-F1
#
_entry.id   AF-A0A395NNC4-F1
#
_cell.length_a   1.000
_cell.length_b   1.000
_cell.length_c   1.000
_cell.angle_alpha   90.00
_cell.angle_beta   90.00
_cell.angle_gamma   90.00
#
_symmetry.space_group_name_H-M   'P 1'
#
loop_
_entity.id
_entity.type
_entity.pdbx_description
1 polymer ?
#
loop_
_entity_poly.entity_id
_entity_poly.type
_entity_poly.pdbx_seq_one_letter_code
_entity_poly.pdbx_strand_id
1 'polypeptide(L)'
;MALLRVLSSEGPGVTAVGGLHICFSYRDYSMPPGLDGVVEICVEDENGGDISTYVQRKLSECPVRKASTILELVTAGASGIFMWARLVVERALYLERQGATWKKIEEEVRSTPSDMDSLYLDHIHRMEDKPASLKLIQWICFAARPLTLIELHWVLAVEAECPHKSLRQCEGADDYEMTMT
;
A
#
# COMPACT_ATOMS: atom_id res chain seq x y z
N MET A 1 4.00 -2.93 -10.03
CA MET A 1 4.70 -3.83 -10.97
C MET A 1 5.72 -4.64 -10.19
N ALA A 2 5.38 -5.85 -9.75
CA ALA A 2 6.36 -6.78 -9.17
C ALA A 2 6.67 -7.84 -10.24
N LEU A 3 7.89 -7.83 -10.74
CA LEU A 3 8.30 -8.68 -11.85
C LEU A 3 9.25 -9.76 -11.37
N LEU A 4 8.89 -11.04 -11.52
CA LEU A 4 9.75 -12.17 -11.20
C LEU A 4 10.42 -12.65 -12.50
N ARG A 5 11.75 -12.57 -12.58
CA ARG A 5 12.51 -13.06 -13.74
C ARG A 5 13.29 -14.32 -13.40
N VAL A 6 13.35 -15.28 -14.31
CA VAL A 6 14.17 -16.50 -14.17
C VAL A 6 15.19 -16.55 -15.31
N LEU A 7 16.48 -16.53 -14.96
CA LEU A 7 17.58 -16.78 -15.88
C LEU A 7 17.97 -18.26 -15.81
N SER A 8 18.16 -18.91 -16.96
CA SER A 8 18.75 -20.24 -17.04
C SER A 8 19.94 -20.19 -18.00
N SER A 9 21.14 -20.59 -17.55
CA SER A 9 22.29 -20.68 -18.46
C SER A 9 22.27 -22.03 -19.19
N GLU A 10 21.85 -22.05 -20.45
CA GLU A 10 22.17 -23.17 -21.35
C GLU A 10 23.20 -22.69 -22.38
N GLY A 11 24.48 -22.89 -22.07
CA GLY A 11 25.57 -22.65 -23.02
C GLY A 11 25.85 -23.91 -23.85
N PRO A 12 26.12 -23.81 -25.17
CA PRO A 12 26.54 -24.96 -25.94
C PRO A 12 28.00 -25.29 -25.61
N GLY A 13 28.24 -26.42 -24.94
CA GLY A 13 29.54 -27.09 -24.96
C GLY A 13 30.43 -27.01 -23.73
N VAL A 14 29.89 -26.97 -22.51
CA VAL A 14 30.71 -27.20 -21.29
C VAL A 14 30.05 -28.26 -20.41
N THR A 15 30.86 -29.25 -20.03
CA THR A 15 30.57 -30.37 -19.12
C THR A 15 29.78 -29.94 -17.88
N ALA A 16 28.76 -30.73 -17.53
CA ALA A 16 27.77 -30.51 -16.46
C ALA A 16 28.33 -29.91 -15.16
N VAL A 17 28.33 -28.58 -15.10
CA VAL A 17 28.25 -27.80 -13.86
C VAL A 17 26.76 -27.53 -13.67
N GLY A 18 26.21 -27.86 -12.50
CA GLY A 18 24.78 -27.71 -12.23
C GLY A 18 24.26 -26.34 -12.68
N GLY A 19 23.20 -26.33 -13.48
CA GLY A 19 22.65 -25.11 -14.07
C GLY A 19 22.32 -24.08 -12.99
N LEU A 20 22.89 -22.89 -13.11
CA LEU A 20 22.55 -21.77 -12.23
C LEU A 20 21.25 -21.14 -12.73
N HIS A 21 20.19 -21.25 -11.93
CA HIS A 21 18.94 -20.54 -12.15
C HIS A 21 18.86 -19.33 -11.22
N ILE A 22 18.74 -18.13 -11.78
CA ILE A 22 18.68 -16.88 -11.00
C ILE A 22 17.26 -16.34 -11.07
N CYS A 23 16.66 -16.15 -9.90
CA CYS A 23 15.37 -15.50 -9.78
C CYS A 23 15.50 -14.15 -9.08
N PHE A 24 14.98 -13.08 -9.66
CA PHE A 24 14.99 -11.76 -9.02
C PHE A 24 13.67 -11.01 -9.23
N SER A 25 13.34 -10.15 -8.27
CA SER A 25 12.16 -9.30 -8.28
C SER A 25 12.50 -7.83 -8.44
N TYR A 26 11.73 -7.07 -9.22
CA TYR A 26 11.94 -5.64 -9.44
C TYR A 26 10.62 -4.85 -9.39
N ARG A 27 10.68 -3.58 -8.94
CA ARG A 27 9.58 -2.59 -9.01
C ARG A 27 9.99 -1.34 -9.83
N ASP A 28 9.51 -1.30 -11.07
CA ASP A 28 9.06 -0.13 -11.87
C ASP A 28 9.97 0.83 -12.69
N TYR A 29 9.36 1.26 -13.82
CA TYR A 29 9.53 2.32 -14.84
C TYR A 29 10.65 2.37 -15.90
N SER A 30 11.71 1.56 -15.90
CA SER A 30 12.64 1.54 -17.04
C SER A 30 13.39 0.22 -17.07
N MET A 31 12.93 -0.70 -17.91
CA MET A 31 13.69 -1.92 -18.18
C MET A 31 15.09 -1.52 -18.71
N PRO A 32 16.18 -2.08 -18.16
CA PRO A 32 17.47 -2.02 -18.84
C PRO A 32 17.36 -2.83 -20.16
N PRO A 33 17.60 -2.21 -21.32
CA PRO A 33 17.57 -2.94 -22.59
C PRO A 33 18.66 -4.02 -22.61
N GLY A 34 18.41 -5.13 -23.31
CA GLY A 34 19.46 -6.12 -23.64
C GLY A 34 19.50 -7.40 -22.81
N LEU A 35 18.36 -7.85 -22.26
CA LEU A 35 18.26 -9.17 -21.62
C LEU A 35 17.55 -10.15 -22.56
N ASP A 36 18.30 -10.73 -23.49
CA ASP A 36 17.80 -11.80 -24.38
C ASP A 36 17.66 -13.12 -23.62
N GLY A 37 16.58 -13.86 -23.89
CA GLY A 37 16.35 -15.20 -23.32
C GLY A 37 15.80 -15.23 -21.88
N VAL A 38 15.28 -14.12 -21.37
CA VAL A 38 14.73 -14.03 -20.01
C VAL A 38 13.24 -14.31 -20.00
N VAL A 39 12.80 -15.20 -19.11
CA VAL A 39 11.37 -15.39 -18.82
C VAL A 39 10.92 -14.30 -17.87
N GLU A 40 9.90 -13.56 -18.28
CA GLU A 40 9.32 -12.46 -17.53
C GLU A 40 7.93 -12.85 -17.01
N ILE A 41 7.74 -12.74 -15.69
CA ILE A 41 6.44 -12.95 -15.05
C ILE A 41 5.99 -11.63 -14.43
N CYS A 42 4.97 -11.02 -15.03
CA CYS A 42 4.29 -9.87 -14.46
C CYS A 42 3.30 -10.37 -13.41
N VAL A 43 3.58 -10.14 -12.12
CA VAL A 43 2.74 -10.68 -11.03
C VAL A 43 1.32 -10.13 -11.10
N GLU A 44 1.16 -8.87 -11.54
CA GLU A 44 -0.16 -8.25 -11.72
C GLU A 44 -1.04 -8.99 -12.73
N ASP A 45 -0.46 -9.59 -13.77
CA ASP A 45 -1.22 -10.31 -14.81
C ASP A 45 -1.61 -11.73 -14.35
N GLU A 46 -0.84 -12.32 -13.42
CA GLU A 46 -0.99 -13.72 -13.02
C GLU A 46 -1.76 -13.90 -11.69
N ASN A 47 -1.99 -12.83 -10.92
CA ASN A 47 -2.50 -12.94 -9.53
C ASN A 47 -4.03 -12.80 -9.38
N GLY A 48 -4.79 -12.69 -10.48
CA GLY A 48 -6.24 -12.42 -10.41
C GLY A 48 -7.03 -13.45 -9.59
N GLY A 49 -6.64 -14.72 -9.67
CA GLY A 49 -7.22 -15.80 -8.87
C GLY A 49 -6.96 -15.66 -7.37
N ASP A 50 -5.76 -15.21 -7.00
CA ASP A 50 -5.37 -14.97 -5.60
C ASP A 50 -6.14 -13.77 -5.02
N ILE A 51 -6.31 -12.70 -5.81
CA ILE A 51 -7.12 -11.54 -5.42
C ILE A 51 -8.57 -11.97 -5.16
N SER A 52 -9.18 -12.73 -6.07
CA SER A 52 -10.56 -13.21 -5.90
C SER A 52 -10.71 -14.08 -4.66
N THR A 53 -9.78 -15.01 -4.45
CA THR A 53 -9.74 -15.88 -3.26
C THR A 53 -9.59 -15.07 -1.97
N TYR A 54 -8.72 -14.05 -1.97
CA TYR A 54 -8.53 -13.17 -0.82
C TYR A 54 -9.79 -12.39 -0.46
N VAL A 55 -10.42 -11.75 -1.46
CA VAL A 55 -11.64 -10.95 -1.27
C VAL A 55 -12.78 -11.85 -0.78
N GLN A 56 -12.96 -13.02 -1.40
CA GLN A 56 -13.95 -14.00 -0.98
C GLN A 56 -13.75 -14.43 0.48
N ARG A 57 -12.51 -14.73 0.88
CA ARG A 57 -12.18 -15.07 2.27
C ARG A 57 -12.55 -13.94 3.23
N LYS A 58 -12.18 -12.70 2.91
CA LYS A 58 -12.51 -11.53 3.73
C LYS A 58 -14.00 -11.32 3.91
N LEU A 59 -14.79 -11.51 2.85
CA LEU A 59 -16.25 -11.41 2.91
C LEU A 59 -16.90 -12.59 3.66
N SER A 60 -16.24 -13.75 3.72
CA SER A 60 -16.71 -14.90 4.51
C SER A 60 -16.45 -14.73 6.01
N GLU A 61 -15.37 -14.04 6.39
CA GLU A 61 -15.04 -13.73 7.79
C GLU A 61 -16.03 -12.71 8.39
N CYS A 62 -16.63 -11.85 7.55
CA CYS A 62 -17.58 -10.83 7.97
C CYS A 62 -18.78 -10.81 7.00
N PRO A 63 -19.89 -11.51 7.30
CA PRO A 63 -21.06 -11.56 6.43
C PRO A 63 -21.60 -10.17 6.12
N VAL A 64 -21.84 -9.87 4.84
CA VAL A 64 -22.39 -8.60 4.35
C VAL A 64 -23.52 -8.83 3.35
N ARG A 65 -24.48 -7.88 3.25
CA ARG A 65 -25.73 -8.07 2.49
C ARG A 65 -25.54 -8.33 0.98
N LYS A 66 -24.43 -7.88 0.40
CA LYS A 66 -24.16 -7.90 -1.05
C LYS A 66 -22.77 -8.43 -1.37
N ALA A 67 -22.36 -9.49 -0.66
CA ALA A 67 -21.00 -10.06 -0.76
C ALA A 67 -20.58 -10.41 -2.20
N SER A 68 -21.46 -11.02 -3.00
CA SER A 68 -21.16 -11.36 -4.40
C SER A 68 -20.88 -10.12 -5.25
N THR A 69 -21.69 -9.06 -5.11
CA THR A 69 -21.49 -7.81 -5.84
C THR A 69 -20.23 -7.08 -5.41
N ILE A 70 -19.89 -7.10 -4.11
CA ILE A 70 -18.62 -6.54 -3.62
C ILE A 70 -17.44 -7.33 -4.19
N LEU A 71 -17.51 -8.67 -4.18
CA LEU A 71 -16.48 -9.53 -4.77
C LEU A 71 -16.24 -9.17 -6.24
N GLU A 72 -17.29 -9.09 -7.05
CA GLU A 72 -17.21 -8.74 -8.47
C GLU A 72 -16.61 -7.34 -8.69
N LEU A 73 -17.11 -6.33 -7.98
CA LEU A 73 -16.62 -4.95 -8.13
C LEU A 73 -15.15 -4.82 -7.72
N VAL A 74 -14.74 -5.44 -6.61
CA VAL A 74 -13.38 -5.35 -6.11
C VAL A 74 -12.41 -6.14 -7.00
N THR A 75 -12.77 -7.35 -7.43
CA THR A 75 -11.91 -8.14 -8.31
C THR A 75 -11.73 -7.50 -9.68
N ALA A 76 -12.80 -6.92 -10.25
CA ALA A 76 -12.73 -6.19 -11.50
C ALA A 76 -11.92 -4.89 -11.39
N GLY A 77 -12.04 -4.17 -10.27
CA GLY A 77 -11.32 -2.90 -10.06
C GLY A 77 -9.83 -3.07 -9.77
N ALA A 78 -9.42 -4.20 -9.16
CA ALA A 78 -8.07 -4.39 -8.68
C ALA A 78 -7.00 -4.39 -9.78
N SER A 79 -7.32 -4.85 -11.00
CA SER A 79 -6.39 -4.84 -12.15
C SER A 79 -4.98 -5.37 -11.80
N GLY A 80 -4.92 -6.48 -11.06
CA GLY A 80 -3.66 -7.08 -10.61
C GLY A 80 -3.02 -6.45 -9.35
N ILE A 81 -3.54 -5.33 -8.87
CA ILE A 81 -3.00 -4.59 -7.72
C ILE A 81 -3.61 -5.14 -6.42
N PHE A 82 -2.91 -6.08 -5.80
CA PHE A 82 -3.37 -6.75 -4.58
C PHE A 82 -3.66 -5.78 -3.41
N MET A 83 -2.82 -4.75 -3.26
CA MET A 83 -3.00 -3.74 -2.20
C MET A 83 -4.31 -2.98 -2.38
N TRP A 84 -4.68 -2.66 -3.62
CA TRP A 84 -5.94 -2.00 -3.94
C TRP A 84 -7.12 -2.86 -3.49
N ALA A 85 -7.12 -4.15 -3.86
CA ALA A 85 -8.19 -5.08 -3.49
C ALA A 85 -8.39 -5.15 -1.97
N ARG A 86 -7.27 -5.19 -1.23
CA ARG A 86 -7.27 -5.16 0.24
C ARG A 86 -7.91 -3.89 0.80
N LEU A 87 -7.44 -2.71 0.37
CA LEU A 87 -7.92 -1.44 0.92
C LEU A 87 -9.42 -1.25 0.63
N VAL A 88 -9.87 -1.61 -0.58
CA VAL A 88 -11.26 -1.43 -0.99
C VAL A 88 -12.19 -2.42 -0.30
N VAL A 89 -11.81 -3.71 -0.15
CA VAL A 89 -12.65 -4.65 0.59
C VAL A 89 -12.73 -4.27 2.08
N GLU A 90 -11.63 -3.85 2.70
CA GLU A 90 -11.62 -3.38 4.09
C GLU A 90 -12.51 -2.14 4.27
N ARG A 91 -12.49 -1.22 3.30
CA ARG A 91 -13.36 -0.03 3.29
C ARG A 91 -14.85 -0.38 3.13
N ALA A 92 -15.19 -1.29 2.24
CA ALA A 92 -16.56 -1.77 2.07
C ALA A 92 -17.10 -2.43 3.36
N LEU A 93 -16.28 -3.29 3.98
CA LEU A 93 -16.60 -3.92 5.27
C LEU A 93 -16.77 -2.90 6.39
N TYR A 94 -15.92 -1.87 6.43
CA TYR A 94 -16.06 -0.77 7.39
C TYR A 94 -17.39 -0.03 7.22
N LEU A 95 -17.75 0.34 5.99
CA LEU A 95 -19.01 1.04 5.73
C LEU A 95 -20.25 0.20 6.05
N GLU A 96 -20.22 -1.11 5.76
CA GLU A 96 -21.31 -2.03 6.14
C GLU A 96 -21.47 -2.07 7.66
N ARG A 97 -20.37 -2.14 8.43
CA ARG A 97 -20.42 -2.10 9.91
C ARG A 97 -20.96 -0.80 10.47
N GLN A 98 -20.74 0.32 9.77
CA GLN A 98 -21.29 1.62 10.13
C GLN A 98 -22.78 1.79 9.73
N GLY A 99 -23.42 0.73 9.22
CA GLY A 99 -24.81 0.79 8.79
C GLY A 99 -25.03 1.65 7.54
N ALA A 100 -24.00 1.84 6.71
CA ALA A 100 -24.14 2.60 5.47
C ALA A 100 -25.19 1.97 4.55
N THR A 101 -25.81 2.82 3.73
CA THR A 101 -26.70 2.34 2.67
C THR A 101 -25.89 1.56 1.64
N TRP A 102 -26.51 0.56 1.01
CA TRP A 102 -25.85 -0.19 -0.06
C TRP A 102 -25.35 0.74 -1.18
N LYS A 103 -26.16 1.74 -1.57
CA LYS A 103 -25.79 2.73 -2.58
C LYS A 103 -24.47 3.43 -2.24
N LYS A 104 -24.27 3.84 -0.98
CA LYS A 104 -23.03 4.47 -0.53
C LYS A 104 -21.83 3.52 -0.61
N ILE A 105 -22.00 2.25 -0.26
CA ILE A 105 -20.93 1.25 -0.35
C ILE A 105 -20.54 1.01 -1.81
N GLU A 106 -21.54 0.82 -2.66
CA GLU A 106 -21.35 0.60 -4.10
C GLU A 106 -20.66 1.80 -4.77
N GLU A 107 -21.09 3.03 -4.44
CA GLU A 107 -20.46 4.26 -4.92
C GLU A 107 -19.01 4.41 -4.45
N GLU A 108 -18.71 4.09 -3.19
CA GLU A 108 -17.33 4.14 -2.67
C GLU A 108 -16.42 3.16 -3.43
N VAL A 109 -16.86 1.92 -3.64
CA VAL A 109 -16.07 0.91 -4.37
C VAL A 109 -15.84 1.34 -5.82
N ARG A 110 -16.87 1.85 -6.50
CA ARG A 110 -16.77 2.27 -7.92
C ARG A 110 -15.97 3.55 -8.13
N SER A 111 -16.00 4.48 -7.17
CA SER A 111 -15.29 5.76 -7.27
C SER A 111 -13.83 5.67 -6.81
N THR A 112 -13.41 4.53 -6.24
CA THR A 112 -12.01 4.34 -5.84
C THR A 112 -11.12 4.27 -7.09
N PRO A 113 -10.10 5.14 -7.23
CA PRO A 113 -9.16 5.10 -8.35
C PRO A 113 -8.43 3.77 -8.41
N SER A 114 -8.27 3.16 -9.60
CA SER A 114 -7.62 1.86 -9.76
C SER A 114 -6.10 1.90 -9.58
N ASP A 115 -5.46 3.07 -9.70
CA ASP A 115 -4.04 3.24 -9.46
C ASP A 115 -3.74 3.60 -7.99
N MET A 116 -2.62 3.08 -7.48
CA MET A 116 -2.24 3.28 -6.08
C MET A 116 -1.89 4.74 -5.77
N ASP A 117 -1.30 5.47 -6.71
CA ASP A 117 -0.87 6.86 -6.48
C ASP A 117 -2.09 7.75 -6.24
N SER A 118 -3.11 7.66 -7.09
CA SER A 118 -4.36 8.39 -6.94
C SER A 118 -5.14 7.93 -5.71
N LEU A 119 -5.12 6.65 -5.37
CA LEU A 119 -5.75 6.13 -4.15
C LEU A 119 -5.10 6.73 -2.89
N TYR A 120 -3.78 6.71 -2.79
CA TYR A 120 -3.08 7.31 -1.65
C TYR A 120 -3.30 8.82 -1.58
N LEU A 121 -3.29 9.51 -2.72
CA LEU A 121 -3.61 10.93 -2.79
C LEU A 121 -5.02 11.20 -2.30
N ASP A 122 -6.03 10.46 -2.75
CA ASP A 122 -7.41 10.59 -2.27
C ASP A 122 -7.52 10.35 -0.75
N HIS A 123 -6.83 9.35 -0.22
CA HIS A 123 -6.77 9.11 1.23
C HIS A 123 -6.15 10.28 2.00
N ILE A 124 -5.02 10.82 1.54
CA ILE A 124 -4.39 12.00 2.13
C ILE A 124 -5.33 13.21 2.07
N HIS A 125 -6.10 13.37 1.00
CA HIS A 125 -7.07 14.47 0.87
C HIS A 125 -8.25 14.35 1.83
N ARG A 126 -8.60 13.15 2.27
CA ARG A 126 -9.72 12.87 3.19
C ARG A 126 -9.31 12.87 4.67
N MET A 127 -8.03 13.00 4.99
CA MET A 127 -7.56 13.10 6.37
C MET A 127 -8.04 14.39 7.04
N GLU A 128 -8.48 14.30 8.30
CA GLU A 128 -9.06 15.42 9.06
C GLU A 128 -8.01 16.51 9.35
N ASP A 129 -6.85 16.13 9.89
CA ASP A 129 -5.69 17.02 10.04
C ASP A 129 -4.67 16.74 8.93
N LYS A 130 -4.98 17.26 7.75
CA LYS A 130 -4.13 17.09 6.55
C LYS A 130 -2.70 17.62 6.75
N PRO A 131 -2.47 18.84 7.31
CA PRO A 131 -1.12 19.33 7.56
C PRO A 131 -0.29 18.42 8.46
N ALA A 132 -0.83 18.02 9.62
CA ALA A 132 -0.10 17.15 10.55
C ALA A 132 0.15 15.75 9.96
N SER A 133 -0.84 15.19 9.27
CA SER A 133 -0.72 13.87 8.62
C SER A 133 0.33 13.87 7.51
N LEU A 134 0.35 14.91 6.68
CA LEU A 134 1.37 15.06 5.63
C LEU A 134 2.77 15.19 6.23
N LYS A 135 2.93 16.01 7.27
CA LYS A 135 4.20 16.19 7.98
C LYS A 135 4.70 14.84 8.50
N LEU A 136 3.83 14.06 9.16
CA LEU A 136 4.17 12.74 9.68
C LEU A 136 4.60 11.77 8.57
N ILE A 137 3.82 11.69 7.48
CA ILE A 137 4.13 10.81 6.34
C ILE A 137 5.49 11.19 5.72
N GLN A 138 5.76 12.48 5.53
CA GLN A 138 7.03 12.95 4.98
C GLN A 138 8.21 12.55 5.87
N TRP A 139 8.12 12.73 7.18
CA TRP A 139 9.18 12.33 8.11
C TRP A 139 9.41 10.82 8.10
N ILE A 140 8.37 10.01 7.99
CA ILE A 140 8.51 8.55 7.88
C ILE A 140 9.16 8.15 6.56
N CYS A 141 8.77 8.76 5.44
CA CYS A 141 9.26 8.40 4.11
C CYS A 141 10.70 8.85 3.83
N PHE A 142 11.13 9.98 4.42
CA PHE A 142 12.43 10.59 4.12
C PHE A 142 13.45 10.47 5.26
N ALA A 143 13.12 9.83 6.38
CA ALA A 143 14.08 9.59 7.45
C ALA A 143 15.17 8.59 7.01
N ALA A 144 16.42 8.88 7.37
CA ALA A 144 17.57 8.01 7.10
C ALA A 144 17.54 6.69 7.89
N ARG A 145 16.71 6.61 8.94
CA ARG A 145 16.48 5.41 9.76
C ARG A 145 15.03 5.41 10.26
N PRO A 146 14.50 4.25 10.70
CA PRO A 146 13.24 4.21 11.42
C PRO A 146 13.22 5.19 12.60
N LEU A 147 12.15 5.98 12.69
CA LEU A 147 11.90 6.89 13.80
C LEU A 147 11.22 6.14 14.94
N THR A 148 11.60 6.48 16.17
CA THR A 148 10.92 5.99 17.38
C THR A 148 9.58 6.70 17.55
N LEU A 149 8.67 6.12 18.34
CA LEU A 149 7.41 6.78 18.68
C LEU A 149 7.62 8.14 19.33
N ILE A 150 8.65 8.28 20.18
CA ILE A 150 8.99 9.56 20.83
C ILE A 150 9.39 10.61 19.78
N GLU A 151 10.17 10.22 18.77
CA GLU A 151 10.56 11.12 17.68
C GLU A 151 9.37 11.49 16.80
N LEU A 152 8.44 10.57 16.54
CA LEU A 152 7.22 10.89 15.78
C LEU A 152 6.31 11.87 16.53
N HIS A 153 6.22 11.79 17.85
CA HIS A 153 5.54 12.81 18.65
C HIS A 153 6.20 14.18 18.49
N TRP A 154 7.53 14.23 18.55
CA TRP A 154 8.28 15.47 18.34
C TRP A 154 8.10 16.05 16.94
N VAL A 155 8.00 15.20 15.92
CA VAL A 155 7.65 15.62 14.55
C VAL A 155 6.32 16.36 14.52
N LEU A 156 5.32 15.90 15.25
CA LEU A 156 4.02 16.56 15.30
C LEU A 156 4.09 17.87 16.11
N ALA A 157 4.77 17.85 17.26
CA ALA A 157 4.83 18.99 18.18
C ALA A 157 5.73 20.16 17.73
N VAL A 158 6.73 19.93 16.87
CA VAL A 158 7.72 20.96 16.50
C VAL A 158 7.47 21.48 15.10
N GLU A 159 7.12 22.75 14.98
CA GLU A 159 7.01 23.45 13.69
C GLU A 159 8.37 23.87 13.13
N ALA A 160 8.46 24.01 11.81
CA ALA A 160 9.69 24.43 11.14
C ALA A 160 10.16 25.83 11.60
N GLU A 161 9.22 26.70 11.97
CA GLU A 161 9.47 28.04 12.51
C GLU A 161 9.32 28.09 14.05
N CYS A 162 9.65 26.99 14.73
CA CYS A 162 9.59 26.91 16.18
C CYS A 162 10.56 27.93 16.85
N PRO A 163 10.07 28.87 17.68
CA PRO A 163 10.92 29.88 18.34
C PRO A 163 11.77 29.27 19.48
N HIS A 164 11.44 28.06 19.91
CA HIS A 164 12.15 27.34 20.95
C HIS A 164 13.49 26.80 20.43
N LYS A 165 14.53 26.94 21.26
CA LYS A 165 15.91 26.55 20.93
C LYS A 165 16.29 25.19 21.52
N SER A 166 15.36 24.52 22.22
CA SER A 166 15.59 23.22 22.85
C SER A 166 14.26 22.49 23.06
N LEU A 167 14.31 21.14 23.09
CA LEU A 167 13.13 20.32 23.34
C LEU A 167 12.43 20.66 24.66
N ARG A 168 13.19 20.94 25.73
CA ARG A 168 12.65 21.36 27.03
C ARG A 168 11.80 22.63 26.96
N GLN A 169 12.08 23.52 26.02
CA GLN A 169 11.28 24.73 25.83
C GLN A 169 9.99 24.44 25.06
N CYS A 170 9.97 23.39 24.22
CA CYS A 170 8.77 22.92 23.55
C CYS A 170 7.86 22.11 24.48
N GLU A 171 8.42 21.35 25.44
CA GLU A 171 7.64 20.57 26.43
C GLU A 171 6.73 21.44 27.31
N GLY A 172 7.05 22.73 27.47
CA GLY A 172 6.27 23.68 28.27
C GLY A 172 5.25 24.50 27.46
N ALA A 173 5.13 24.27 26.15
CA ALA A 173 4.11 24.88 25.31
C ALA A 173 2.87 23.97 25.26
N ASP A 174 1.68 24.56 25.18
CA ASP A 174 0.37 23.88 25.32
C ASP A 174 0.11 22.75 24.28
N ASP A 175 0.98 22.58 23.28
CA ASP A 175 0.87 21.59 22.20
C ASP A 175 1.52 20.23 22.51
N TYR A 176 2.10 20.03 23.70
CA TYR A 176 2.70 18.76 24.12
C TYR A 176 1.87 18.05 25.21
N GLU A 177 0.72 17.47 24.86
CA GLU A 177 0.03 16.50 25.74
C GLU A 177 0.47 15.07 25.41
N MET A 178 1.57 14.62 26.02
CA MET A 178 1.93 13.20 26.00
C MET A 178 1.04 12.44 26.99
N THR A 179 -0.17 12.06 26.57
CA THR A 179 -1.01 11.13 27.34
C THR A 179 -0.45 9.71 27.25
N MET A 180 0.55 9.41 28.07
CA MET A 180 0.94 8.03 28.37
C MET A 180 -0.11 7.42 29.31
N THR A 181 -1.04 6.65 28.75
CA THR A 181 -1.87 5.68 29.49
C THR A 181 -1.75 4.31 28.87
#